data_AF-A0A0B1S1P0-F1
#
_entry.id   AF-A0A0B1S1P0-F1
#
_cell.length_a   1.000
_cell.length_b   1.000
_cell.length_c   1.000
_cell.angle_alpha   90.00
_cell.angle_beta   90.00
_cell.angle_gamma   90.00
#
_symmetry.space_group_name_H-M   'P 1'
#
loop_
_entity.id
_entity.type
_entity.pdbx_description
1 polymer ?
#
loop_
_entity_poly.entity_id
_entity_poly.type
_entity_poly.pdbx_seq_one_letter_code
_entity_poly.pdbx_strand_id
1 'polypeptide(L)'
;MMLRDLGCPEVLSPLLTPLMALMIRGKIEKRIVAGVGKLSSESYKDILKKDYDACQTLLGQQKYLFGDRITAADCTVFGHIAAILYFPANNYVKDLLKESYPTLVDYCNRVRDTVFGKEFTLE
;
A
#
# COMPACT_ATOMS: atom_id res chain seq x y z
N MET A 1 -5.87 -17.51 4.41
CA MET A 1 -6.21 -17.15 3.01
C MET A 1 -5.31 -17.91 2.03
N MET A 2 -4.06 -17.51 1.80
CA MET A 2 -3.20 -18.17 0.78
C MET A 2 -3.06 -19.71 0.86
N LEU A 3 -2.87 -20.31 2.04
CA LEU A 3 -2.76 -21.78 2.13
C LEU A 3 -4.08 -22.51 1.86
N ARG A 4 -5.20 -21.85 2.19
CA ARG A 4 -6.54 -22.38 1.91
C ARG A 4 -6.82 -22.34 0.40
N ASP A 5 -6.38 -21.28 -0.26
CA ASP A 5 -6.53 -21.10 -1.72
C ASP A 5 -5.61 -22.04 -2.53
N LEU A 6 -4.53 -22.52 -1.91
CA LEU A 6 -3.63 -23.55 -2.46
C LEU A 6 -4.12 -25.00 -2.20
N GLY A 7 -5.31 -25.18 -1.64
CA GLY A 7 -5.90 -26.50 -1.36
C GLY A 7 -5.21 -27.24 -0.21
N CYS A 8 -4.51 -26.54 0.68
CA CYS A 8 -3.77 -27.16 1.76
C CYS A 8 -4.72 -27.62 2.89
N PRO A 9 -4.61 -28.86 3.39
CA PRO A 9 -5.42 -29.33 4.50
C PRO A 9 -5.26 -28.45 5.75
N GLU A 10 -6.36 -28.07 6.41
CA GLU A 10 -6.34 -27.15 7.55
C GLU A 10 -5.42 -27.62 8.69
N VAL A 11 -5.27 -28.93 8.86
CA VAL A 11 -4.41 -29.56 9.87
C VAL A 11 -2.92 -29.23 9.67
N LEU A 12 -2.48 -29.01 8.43
CA LEU A 12 -1.09 -28.68 8.10
C LEU A 12 -0.82 -27.16 8.08
N SER A 13 -1.89 -26.35 8.10
CA SER A 13 -1.81 -24.89 8.08
C SER A 13 -0.89 -24.29 9.15
N PRO A 14 -0.96 -24.66 10.45
CA PRO A 14 -0.12 -24.04 11.48
C PRO A 14 1.38 -24.30 11.28
N LEU A 15 1.76 -25.40 10.62
CA LEU A 15 3.16 -25.71 10.30
C LEU A 15 3.63 -25.01 9.01
N LEU A 16 2.78 -24.99 7.99
CA LEU A 16 3.13 -24.46 6.68
C LEU A 16 3.07 -22.93 6.62
N THR A 17 2.21 -22.29 7.42
CA THR A 17 2.09 -20.83 7.48
C THR A 17 3.41 -20.13 7.83
N PRO A 18 4.11 -20.48 8.93
CA PRO A 18 5.38 -19.83 9.27
C PRO A 18 6.46 -20.09 8.22
N LEU A 19 6.51 -21.30 7.65
CA LEU A 19 7.48 -21.63 6.59
C LEU A 19 7.25 -20.78 5.34
N MET A 20 6.00 -20.65 4.90
CA MET A 20 5.66 -19.85 3.74
C MET A 20 5.89 -18.36 3.99
N ALA A 21 5.59 -17.86 5.20
CA ALA A 21 5.91 -16.49 5.60
C ALA A 21 7.41 -16.19 5.51
N LEU A 22 8.28 -17.12 5.95
CA LEU A 22 9.72 -16.98 5.81
C LEU A 22 10.18 -16.93 4.35
N MET A 23 9.62 -17.78 3.48
CA MET A 23 9.93 -17.77 2.05
C MET A 23 9.50 -16.47 1.37
N ILE A 24 8.29 -15.98 1.68
CA ILE A 24 7.77 -14.70 1.14
C ILE A 24 8.65 -13.54 1.63
N ARG A 25 8.97 -13.51 2.94
CA ARG A 25 9.85 -12.49 3.52
C ARG A 25 11.20 -12.42 2.79
N GLY A 26 11.84 -13.56 2.55
CA GLY A 26 13.11 -13.60 1.83
C GLY A 26 13.00 -13.13 0.37
N LYS A 27 11.89 -13.42 -0.32
CA LYS A 27 11.63 -12.91 -1.68
C LYS A 27 11.40 -11.39 -1.69
N ILE A 28 10.63 -10.88 -0.74
CA ILE A 28 10.37 -9.44 -0.59
C ILE A 28 11.67 -8.70 -0.30
N GLU A 29 12.47 -9.18 0.66
CA GLU A 29 13.75 -8.57 1.00
C GLU A 29 14.68 -8.49 -0.21
N LYS A 30 14.82 -9.58 -0.98
CA LYS A 30 15.61 -9.58 -2.23
C LYS A 30 15.13 -8.54 -3.24
N ARG A 31 13.81 -8.38 -3.39
CA ARG A 31 13.23 -7.37 -4.31
C ARG A 31 13.49 -5.96 -3.82
N ILE A 32 13.32 -5.69 -2.53
CA ILE A 32 13.61 -4.39 -1.92
C ILE A 32 15.09 -4.04 -2.13
N VAL A 33 16.00 -4.97 -1.79
CA VAL A 33 17.44 -4.75 -1.95
C VAL A 33 17.82 -4.52 -3.41
N ALA A 34 17.24 -5.25 -4.35
CA ALA A 34 17.50 -5.05 -5.77
C ALA A 34 16.94 -3.73 -6.33
N GLY A 35 15.82 -3.22 -5.77
CA GLY A 35 15.17 -2.01 -6.24
C GLY A 35 15.77 -0.73 -5.68
N VAL A 36 15.96 -0.67 -4.36
CA VAL A 36 16.36 0.56 -3.64
C VAL A 36 17.64 0.40 -2.82
N GLY A 37 18.28 -0.77 -2.89
CA GLY A 37 19.44 -1.09 -2.07
C GLY A 37 19.07 -1.56 -0.67
N LYS A 38 20.08 -2.05 0.06
CA LYS A 38 19.95 -2.39 1.48
C LYS A 38 20.21 -1.14 2.30
N LEU A 39 19.14 -0.59 2.88
CA LEU A 39 19.19 0.68 3.62
C LEU A 39 18.90 0.46 5.10
N SER A 40 19.15 1.49 5.90
CA SER A 40 18.70 1.53 7.29
C SER A 40 17.19 1.75 7.36
N SER A 41 16.57 1.34 8.47
CA SER A 41 15.14 1.59 8.72
C SER A 41 14.77 3.07 8.61
N GLU A 42 15.60 3.98 9.11
CA GLU A 42 15.35 5.43 9.03
C GLU A 42 15.44 5.94 7.59
N SER A 43 16.41 5.47 6.81
CA SER A 43 16.50 5.81 5.39
C SER A 43 15.27 5.37 4.59
N TYR A 44 14.69 4.21 4.91
CA TYR A 44 13.42 3.78 4.29
C TYR A 44 12.26 4.71 4.65
N LYS A 45 12.19 5.18 5.90
CA LYS A 45 11.17 6.15 6.34
C LYS A 45 11.34 7.50 5.65
N ASP A 46 12.58 7.93 5.44
CA ASP A 46 12.87 9.18 4.74
C ASP A 46 12.48 9.11 3.26
N ILE A 47 12.74 7.98 2.59
CA ILE A 47 12.27 7.75 1.22
C ILE A 47 10.74 7.76 1.17
N LEU A 48 10.07 7.06 2.09
CA LEU A 48 8.61 7.06 2.19
C LEU A 48 8.04 8.48 2.33
N LYS A 49 8.61 9.30 3.24
CA LYS A 49 8.20 10.70 3.41
C LYS A 49 8.36 11.50 2.13
N LYS A 50 9.50 11.34 1.43
CA LYS A 50 9.73 12.01 0.14
C LYS A 50 8.70 11.61 -0.91
N ASP A 51 8.33 10.33 -0.97
CA ASP A 51 7.31 9.85 -1.90
C ASP A 51 5.92 10.45 -1.59
N TYR A 52 5.56 10.52 -0.30
CA TYR A 52 4.34 11.19 0.13
C TYR A 52 4.35 12.70 -0.13
N ASP A 53 5.45 13.38 0.17
CA ASP A 53 5.63 14.81 -0.11
C ASP A 53 5.51 15.09 -1.61
N ALA A 54 6.09 14.24 -2.46
CA ALA A 54 5.98 14.34 -3.91
C ALA A 54 4.53 14.13 -4.38
N CYS A 55 3.83 13.10 -3.87
CA CYS A 55 2.43 12.88 -4.21
C CYS A 55 1.55 14.06 -3.78
N GLN A 56 1.78 14.61 -2.58
CA GLN A 56 1.03 15.74 -2.07
C GLN A 56 1.31 17.02 -2.87
N THR A 57 2.56 17.23 -3.27
CA THR A 57 2.98 18.36 -4.11
C THR A 57 2.35 18.27 -5.50
N LEU A 58 2.35 17.08 -6.13
CA LEU A 58 1.72 16.85 -7.43
C LEU A 58 0.21 17.06 -7.37
N LEU A 59 -0.45 16.55 -6.32
CA LEU A 59 -1.88 16.77 -6.10
C LEU A 59 -2.19 18.27 -5.93
N GLY A 60 -1.40 18.98 -5.11
CA GLY A 60 -1.60 20.40 -4.84
C GLY A 60 -3.03 20.70 -4.38
N GLN A 61 -3.70 21.63 -5.08
CA GLN A 61 -5.11 21.97 -4.86
C GLN A 61 -6.06 21.29 -5.87
N GLN A 62 -5.56 20.38 -6.69
CA GLN A 62 -6.33 19.73 -7.75
C GLN A 62 -7.20 18.60 -7.19
N LYS A 63 -8.24 18.22 -7.94
CA LYS A 63 -9.11 17.11 -7.59
C LYS A 63 -8.39 15.76 -7.70
N TYR A 64 -7.62 15.57 -8.76
CA TYR A 64 -6.78 14.41 -9.06
C TYR A 64 -5.37 14.90 -9.43
N LEU A 65 -4.39 14.00 -9.56
CA LEU A 65 -2.96 14.36 -9.72
C LEU A 65 -2.69 15.35 -10.86
N PHE A 66 -3.48 15.29 -11.93
CA PHE A 66 -3.30 16.11 -13.13
C PHE A 66 -4.57 16.85 -13.56
N GLY A 67 -5.44 17.18 -12.61
CA GLY A 67 -6.60 18.05 -12.81
C GLY A 67 -7.91 17.42 -12.36
N ASP A 68 -8.99 17.64 -13.13
CA ASP A 68 -10.35 17.28 -12.71
C ASP A 68 -10.83 15.90 -13.18
N ARG A 69 -10.03 15.21 -14.01
CA ARG A 69 -10.34 13.88 -14.52
C ARG A 69 -9.34 12.87 -14.00
N ILE A 70 -9.83 11.68 -13.69
CA ILE A 70 -8.98 10.53 -13.33
C ILE A 70 -8.11 10.12 -14.51
N THR A 71 -6.87 9.81 -14.20
CA THR A 71 -5.88 9.29 -15.15
C THR A 71 -5.34 7.93 -14.67
N ALA A 72 -4.58 7.25 -15.53
CA ALA A 72 -3.90 6.01 -15.14
C ALA A 72 -2.91 6.20 -13.98
N ALA A 73 -2.32 7.40 -13.85
CA ALA A 73 -1.47 7.72 -12.72
C ALA A 73 -2.25 7.72 -11.41
N ASP A 74 -3.48 8.25 -11.42
CA ASP A 74 -4.33 8.24 -10.23
C ASP A 74 -4.66 6.82 -9.79
N CYS A 75 -4.99 5.94 -10.73
CA CYS A 75 -5.23 4.51 -10.47
C CYS A 75 -3.98 3.82 -9.86
N THR A 76 -2.79 4.20 -10.32
CA THR A 76 -1.52 3.61 -9.84
C THR A 76 -1.21 4.06 -8.42
N VAL A 77 -1.32 5.36 -8.15
CA VAL A 77 -1.11 5.92 -6.79
C VAL A 77 -2.19 5.42 -5.84
N PHE A 78 -3.44 5.33 -6.30
CA PHE A 78 -4.53 4.71 -5.56
C PHE A 78 -4.18 3.28 -5.15
N GLY A 79 -3.72 2.43 -6.08
CA GLY A 79 -3.36 1.04 -5.75
C GLY A 79 -2.33 0.94 -4.61
N HIS A 80 -1.32 1.80 -4.60
CA HIS A 80 -0.31 1.83 -3.54
C HIS A 80 -0.88 2.36 -2.21
N ILE A 81 -1.56 3.51 -2.22
CA ILE A 81 -2.11 4.12 -1.00
C ILE A 81 -3.24 3.25 -0.41
N ALA A 82 -4.12 2.70 -1.24
CA ALA A 82 -5.20 1.82 -0.82
C ALA A 82 -4.67 0.53 -0.16
N ALA A 83 -3.64 -0.09 -0.75
CA ALA A 83 -2.99 -1.27 -0.17
C ALA A 83 -2.38 -1.01 1.21
N ILE A 84 -2.01 0.23 1.52
CA ILE A 84 -1.52 0.64 2.84
C ILE A 84 -2.69 0.96 3.78
N LEU A 85 -3.62 1.81 3.32
CA LEU A 85 -4.69 2.39 4.12
C LEU A 85 -5.69 1.34 4.59
N TYR A 86 -6.04 0.41 3.69
CA TYR A 86 -7.06 -0.61 3.91
C TYR A 86 -6.49 -1.96 4.36
N PHE A 87 -5.17 -2.08 4.51
CA PHE A 87 -4.58 -3.26 5.11
C PHE A 87 -5.08 -3.44 6.56
N PRO A 88 -5.44 -4.63 7.04
CA PRO A 88 -6.01 -4.78 8.39
C PRO A 88 -5.07 -4.39 9.53
N ALA A 89 -3.78 -4.73 9.43
CA ALA A 89 -2.83 -4.47 10.52
C ALA A 89 -2.28 -3.05 10.50
N ASN A 90 -2.13 -2.43 11.67
CA ASN A 90 -1.47 -1.12 11.79
C ASN A 90 0.05 -1.25 11.68
N ASN A 91 0.65 -0.25 11.06
CA ASN A 91 2.08 -0.16 10.87
C ASN A 91 2.47 1.32 10.69
N TYR A 92 3.76 1.60 10.86
CA TYR A 92 4.32 2.95 10.74
C TYR A 92 3.90 3.67 9.45
N VAL A 93 3.84 2.96 8.32
CA VAL A 93 3.56 3.53 6.99
C VAL A 93 2.12 4.05 6.93
N LYS A 94 1.17 3.29 7.50
CA LYS A 94 -0.24 3.66 7.58
C LYS A 94 -0.46 4.79 8.58
N ASP A 95 0.18 4.71 9.74
CA ASP A 95 0.02 5.72 10.80
C ASP A 95 0.56 7.08 10.31
N LEU A 96 1.75 7.09 9.71
CA LEU A 96 2.33 8.28 9.07
C LEU A 96 1.39 8.87 8.01
N LEU A 97 0.84 8.04 7.13
CA LEU A 97 -0.09 8.48 6.08
C LEU A 97 -1.34 9.16 6.67
N LYS A 98 -1.95 8.55 7.70
CA LYS A 98 -3.16 9.07 8.33
C LYS A 98 -2.93 10.35 9.12
N GLU A 99 -1.83 10.41 9.86
CA GLU A 99 -1.56 11.51 10.79
C GLU A 99 -0.94 12.72 10.08
N SER A 100 -0.01 12.50 9.14
CA SER A 100 0.78 13.56 8.52
C SER A 100 0.33 13.93 7.10
N TYR A 101 -0.43 13.05 6.42
CA TYR A 101 -0.84 13.25 5.02
C TYR A 101 -2.35 13.05 4.79
N PRO A 102 -3.23 13.73 5.56
CA PRO A 102 -4.69 13.56 5.44
C PRO A 102 -5.21 13.91 4.04
N THR A 103 -4.58 14.85 3.34
CA THR A 103 -4.96 15.21 1.96
C THR A 103 -4.78 14.06 0.97
N LEU A 104 -3.78 13.20 1.17
CA LEU A 104 -3.57 11.99 0.37
C LEU A 104 -4.59 10.90 0.71
N VAL A 105 -5.00 10.81 1.97
CA VAL A 105 -6.10 9.92 2.41
C VAL A 105 -7.40 10.34 1.73
N ASP A 106 -7.74 11.63 1.75
CA ASP A 106 -8.94 12.17 1.10
C ASP A 106 -8.90 11.97 -0.41
N TYR A 107 -7.75 12.17 -1.03
CA TYR A 107 -7.53 11.85 -2.43
C TYR A 107 -7.76 10.37 -2.75
N CYS A 108 -7.18 9.46 -1.96
CA CYS A 108 -7.36 8.01 -2.14
C CYS A 108 -8.84 7.62 -2.02
N ASN A 109 -9.55 8.13 -1.01
CA ASN A 109 -10.98 7.90 -0.83
C ASN A 109 -11.80 8.46 -2.00
N ARG A 110 -11.44 9.64 -2.53
CA ARG A 110 -12.11 10.22 -3.69
C ARG A 110 -11.91 9.40 -4.96
N VAL A 111 -10.70 8.87 -5.20
CA VAL A 111 -10.46 7.95 -6.33
C VAL A 111 -11.28 6.68 -6.16
N ARG A 112 -11.29 6.08 -4.96
CA ARG A 112 -12.14 4.92 -4.63
C ARG A 112 -13.59 5.18 -4.98
N ASP A 113 -14.16 6.25 -4.47
CA ASP A 113 -15.60 6.55 -4.61
C ASP A 113 -15.96 6.84 -6.07
N THR A 114 -15.05 7.44 -6.83
CA THR A 114 -15.27 7.75 -8.24
C THR A 114 -15.21 6.49 -9.12
N VAL A 115 -14.27 5.57 -8.83
CA VAL A 115 -14.02 4.40 -9.69
C VAL A 115 -14.91 3.21 -9.31
N PHE A 116 -15.10 2.97 -8.01
CA PHE A 116 -15.79 1.78 -7.49
C PHE A 116 -17.13 2.11 -6.82
N GLY A 117 -17.29 3.33 -6.30
CA GLY A 117 -18.52 3.74 -5.62
C GLY A 117 -18.94 2.76 -4.51
N LYS A 118 -20.16 2.22 -4.62
CA LYS A 118 -20.72 1.28 -3.63
C LYS A 118 -20.17 -0.15 -3.76
N GLU A 119 -19.43 -0.46 -4.81
CA GLU A 119 -18.91 -1.81 -5.06
C GLU A 119 -17.61 -2.08 -4.28
N PHE A 120 -17.01 -1.05 -3.66
CA PHE A 120 -15.79 -1.23 -2.89
C PHE A 120 -16.08 -1.88 -1.52
N THR A 121 -15.65 -3.12 -1.36
CA THR A 121 -15.78 -3.88 -0.11
C THR A 121 -14.42 -4.08 0.56
N LEU A 122 -14.35 -3.73 1.85
CA LEU A 122 -13.25 -4.10 2.74
C LEU A 122 -13.57 -5.50 3.28
N GLU A 123 -13.21 -6.54 2.53
CA GLU A 123 -13.34 -7.93 3.03
C GLU A 123 -12.40 -8.20 4.21
#